data_AF-A0A811S4U9-F1
#
_entry.id   AF-A0A811S4U9-F1
#
_cell.length_a   1.000
_cell.length_b   1.000
_cell.length_c   1.000
_cell.angle_alpha   90.00
_cell.angle_beta   90.00
_cell.angle_gamma   90.00
#
_symmetry.space_group_name_H-M   'P 1'
#
loop_
_entity.id
_entity.type
_entity.pdbx_description
1 polymer ?
#
loop_
_entity_poly.entity_id
_entity_poly.type
_entity_poly.pdbx_seq_one_letter_code
_entity_poly.pdbx_strand_id
1 'polypeptide(L)'
;MMDLNICLSGAHTVDGKDVDGKDFRYYFDFERLKESAPVVEEGDFLKDWKRWDKKKGPGRITVRKVPSYKVTPMQLKRNKSNIIWRQFNGQEPKNYWYRVCEGRADKVIQRPWYAIWKSKRLMNIVTEIAGRMDWDYDGLHVVRGWKAQNKQMYPNLDSDTSPDALVDKVTKLVKTWRNLYIATIL
;
A
#
# COMPACT_ATOMS: atom_id res chain seq x y z
N MET A 1 17.30 -12.05 8.16
CA MET A 1 15.87 -12.09 8.59
C MET A 1 15.18 -10.85 8.02
N MET A 2 14.10 -11.00 7.25
CA MET A 2 13.43 -9.86 6.61
C MET A 2 12.69 -9.00 7.63
N ASP A 3 12.81 -7.68 7.49
CA ASP A 3 11.97 -6.73 8.21
C ASP A 3 10.57 -6.73 7.60
N LEU A 4 9.57 -7.08 8.41
CA LEU A 4 8.17 -7.17 8.01
C LEU A 4 7.34 -6.03 8.61
N ASN A 5 7.99 -5.02 9.20
CA ASN A 5 7.30 -3.85 9.68
C ASN A 5 6.84 -2.98 8.50
N ILE A 6 5.59 -2.57 8.54
CA ILE A 6 4.98 -1.62 7.63
C ILE A 6 4.34 -0.48 8.40
N CYS A 7 4.27 0.67 7.75
CA CYS A 7 3.55 1.83 8.23
C CYS A 7 2.12 1.82 7.68
N LEU A 8 1.13 1.78 8.57
CA LEU A 8 -0.28 1.93 8.20
C LEU A 8 -0.60 3.41 8.04
N SER A 9 -1.12 3.79 6.88
CA SER A 9 -1.48 5.18 6.61
C SER A 9 -2.56 5.69 7.56
N GLY A 10 -2.42 6.93 8.01
CA GLY A 10 -3.38 7.65 8.84
C GLY A 10 -4.75 7.84 8.19
N ALA A 11 -4.85 7.65 6.87
CA ALA A 11 -6.15 7.56 6.20
C ALA A 11 -7.01 6.37 6.70
N HIS A 12 -6.40 5.39 7.34
CA HIS A 12 -7.03 4.19 7.88
C HIS A 12 -7.00 4.12 9.41
N THR A 13 -6.68 5.23 10.09
CA THR A 13 -6.60 5.30 11.55
C THR A 13 -7.54 6.37 12.09
N VAL A 14 -8.02 6.18 13.33
CA VAL A 14 -9.01 7.07 13.98
C VAL A 14 -8.41 8.45 14.28
N ASP A 15 -7.12 8.50 14.63
CA ASP A 15 -6.44 9.76 14.94
C ASP A 15 -5.85 10.46 13.71
N GLY A 16 -6.05 9.88 12.51
CA GLY A 16 -5.51 10.41 11.27
C GLY A 16 -3.99 10.32 11.14
N LYS A 17 -3.31 9.63 12.08
CA LYS A 17 -1.85 9.53 12.11
C LYS A 17 -1.37 8.20 11.54
N ASP A 18 -0.26 8.27 10.82
CA ASP A 18 0.45 7.08 10.37
C ASP A 18 0.92 6.25 11.57
N VAL A 19 0.70 4.93 11.51
CA VAL A 19 1.07 4.00 12.59
C VAL A 19 2.16 3.06 12.10
N ASP A 20 3.34 3.21 12.68
CA ASP A 20 4.50 2.38 12.38
C ASP A 20 4.48 1.03 13.11
N GLY A 21 5.30 0.08 12.67
CA GLY A 21 5.49 -1.22 13.33
C GLY A 21 4.33 -2.20 13.16
N LYS A 22 3.47 -2.02 12.15
CA LYS A 22 2.46 -3.03 11.82
C LYS A 22 3.15 -4.20 11.11
N ASP A 23 2.76 -5.42 11.43
CA ASP A 23 3.36 -6.60 10.79
C ASP A 23 2.65 -6.90 9.45
N PHE A 24 3.43 -6.88 8.37
CA PHE A 24 3.03 -7.14 6.99
C PHE A 24 2.14 -8.38 6.84
N ARG A 25 2.45 -9.45 7.60
CA ARG A 25 1.78 -10.76 7.49
C ARG A 25 0.32 -10.74 7.94
N TYR A 26 -0.08 -9.73 8.72
CA TYR A 26 -1.49 -9.56 9.05
C TYR A 26 -2.32 -9.11 7.85
N TYR A 27 -1.71 -8.37 6.92
CA TYR A 27 -2.41 -7.76 5.79
C TYR A 27 -2.21 -8.55 4.50
N PHE A 28 -1.03 -9.14 4.32
CA PHE A 28 -0.65 -9.81 3.09
C PHE A 28 -0.11 -11.23 3.32
N ASP A 29 -0.31 -12.09 2.33
CA ASP A 29 0.22 -13.45 2.32
C ASP A 29 1.70 -13.42 1.89
N PHE A 30 2.57 -13.41 2.91
CA PHE A 30 4.01 -13.34 2.70
C PHE A 30 4.60 -14.61 2.07
N GLU A 31 4.07 -15.79 2.39
CA GLU A 31 4.57 -17.04 1.80
C GLU A 31 4.22 -17.09 0.32
N ARG A 32 2.99 -16.70 -0.05
CA ARG A 32 2.60 -16.57 -1.46
C ARG A 32 3.46 -15.55 -2.21
N LEU A 33 3.78 -14.42 -1.58
CA LEU A 33 4.65 -13.40 -2.16
C LEU A 33 6.05 -13.95 -2.44
N LYS A 34 6.64 -14.72 -1.51
CA LYS A 34 7.95 -15.36 -1.67
C LYS A 34 7.98 -16.38 -2.80
N GLU A 35 6.89 -17.12 -3.03
CA GLU A 35 6.78 -18.04 -4.16
C GLU A 35 6.64 -17.32 -5.50
N SER A 36 5.87 -16.22 -5.51
CA SER A 36 5.43 -15.55 -6.75
C SER A 36 6.42 -14.51 -7.25
N ALA A 37 7.30 -14.00 -6.38
CA ALA A 37 8.36 -13.07 -6.73
C ALA A 37 9.66 -13.49 -6.06
N PRO A 38 10.82 -13.41 -6.74
CA PRO A 38 12.10 -13.68 -6.13
C PRO A 38 12.39 -12.59 -5.08
N VAL A 39 12.10 -12.92 -3.83
CA VAL A 39 12.50 -12.10 -2.68
C VAL A 39 13.86 -12.61 -2.22
N VAL A 40 14.90 -11.81 -2.42
CA VAL A 40 16.28 -12.16 -2.09
C VAL A 40 16.72 -11.34 -0.88
N GLU A 41 17.31 -11.98 0.12
CA GLU A 41 17.96 -11.26 1.22
C GLU A 41 19.14 -10.44 0.66
N GLU A 42 19.41 -9.26 1.23
CA GLU A 42 20.54 -8.43 0.83
C GLU A 42 21.87 -9.21 0.75
N GLY A 43 22.15 -10.07 1.74
CA GLY A 43 23.36 -10.89 1.78
C GLY A 43 23.47 -11.85 0.60
N ASP A 44 22.39 -12.56 0.30
CA ASP A 44 22.31 -13.49 -0.82
C ASP A 44 22.38 -12.77 -2.17
N PHE A 45 21.72 -11.62 -2.30
CA PHE A 45 21.80 -10.78 -3.50
C PHE A 45 23.25 -10.37 -3.79
N LEU A 46 23.98 -9.89 -2.77
CA LEU A 46 25.37 -9.49 -2.92
C LEU A 46 26.29 -10.68 -3.28
N LYS A 47 25.99 -11.88 -2.75
CA LYS A 47 26.74 -13.10 -3.04
C LYS A 47 26.51 -13.59 -4.46
N ASP A 48 25.26 -13.62 -4.91
CA ASP A 48 24.91 -14.06 -6.27
C ASP A 48 25.38 -13.05 -7.31
N TRP A 49 25.34 -11.76 -7.00
CA TRP A 49 25.96 -10.75 -7.85
C TRP A 49 27.46 -10.96 -8.02
N LYS A 50 28.21 -11.18 -6.92
CA LYS A 50 29.65 -11.47 -6.99
C LYS A 50 29.97 -12.71 -7.83
N ARG A 51 29.06 -13.69 -7.89
CA ARG A 51 29.19 -14.87 -8.76
C ARG A 51 28.92 -14.52 -10.22
N TRP A 52 27.90 -13.70 -10.48
CA TRP A 52 27.58 -13.22 -11.82
C TRP A 52 28.72 -12.40 -12.44
N ASP A 53 29.39 -11.58 -11.62
CA ASP A 53 30.57 -10.77 -11.99
C ASP A 53 31.72 -11.61 -12.55
N LYS A 54 31.88 -12.87 -12.10
CA LYS A 54 33.01 -13.74 -12.48
C LYS A 54 32.97 -14.29 -13.91
N LYS A 55 31.82 -14.31 -14.60
CA LYS A 55 31.71 -14.99 -15.90
C LYS A 55 31.61 -14.08 -17.13
N LYS A 56 31.01 -12.87 -17.09
CA LYS A 56 30.80 -12.05 -18.33
C LYS A 56 30.69 -10.50 -18.17
N GLY A 57 30.97 -9.89 -17.01
CA GLY A 57 30.77 -8.42 -16.80
C GLY A 57 29.28 -8.01 -16.71
N PRO A 58 28.92 -6.80 -16.20
CA PRO A 58 29.73 -5.59 -15.94
C PRO A 58 30.26 -5.50 -14.50
N GLY A 59 31.43 -4.90 -14.33
CA GLY A 59 32.20 -4.89 -13.07
C GLY A 59 31.49 -4.34 -11.84
N ARG A 60 32.15 -4.48 -10.67
CA ARG A 60 31.83 -3.96 -9.32
C ARG A 60 30.55 -3.11 -9.27
N ILE A 61 29.50 -3.61 -8.60
CA ILE A 61 28.24 -2.88 -8.38
C ILE A 61 28.57 -1.46 -7.92
N THR A 62 28.21 -0.51 -8.78
CA THR A 62 28.22 0.90 -8.40
C THR A 62 26.87 1.20 -7.77
N VAL A 63 26.89 1.55 -6.48
CA VAL A 63 25.69 1.91 -5.72
C VAL A 63 25.70 3.42 -5.50
N ARG A 64 24.67 4.11 -5.98
CA ARG A 64 24.42 5.50 -5.60
C ARG A 64 23.43 5.53 -4.45
N LYS A 65 23.93 5.83 -3.24
CA LYS A 65 23.05 6.15 -2.11
C LYS A 65 22.44 7.54 -2.31
N VAL A 66 21.12 7.62 -2.16
CA VAL A 66 20.31 8.83 -2.28
C VAL A 66 19.61 9.03 -0.93
N PRO A 67 20.07 9.97 -0.10
CA PRO A 67 19.67 10.06 1.31
C PRO A 67 18.27 10.66 1.53
N SER A 68 17.57 11.07 0.47
CA SER A 68 16.29 11.76 0.60
C SER A 68 15.39 11.52 -0.61
N TYR A 69 14.09 11.49 -0.34
CA TYR A 69 13.02 11.45 -1.33
C TYR A 69 12.98 12.69 -2.25
N LYS A 70 13.60 13.80 -1.85
CA LYS A 70 13.61 15.05 -2.61
C LYS A 70 14.36 14.95 -3.95
N VAL A 71 15.25 13.97 -4.12
CA VAL A 71 15.97 13.77 -5.38
C VAL A 71 15.04 13.11 -6.40
N THR A 72 14.73 13.79 -7.49
CA THR A 72 13.80 13.28 -8.52
C THR A 72 14.46 12.28 -9.46
N PRO A 73 13.69 11.39 -10.14
CA PRO A 73 14.23 10.53 -11.19
C PRO A 73 14.97 11.32 -12.30
N MET A 74 14.52 12.54 -12.61
CA MET A 74 15.11 13.36 -13.66
C MET A 74 16.52 13.86 -13.30
N GLN A 75 16.78 14.13 -12.01
CA GLN A 75 18.12 14.45 -11.50
C GLN A 75 19.06 13.24 -11.53
N LEU A 76 18.52 12.02 -11.53
CA LEU A 76 19.28 10.77 -11.61
C LEU A 76 19.49 10.27 -13.05
N LYS A 77 18.91 10.94 -14.06
CA LYS A 77 18.92 10.50 -15.47
C LYS A 77 20.32 10.25 -16.03
N ARG A 78 21.33 11.01 -15.58
CA ARG A 78 22.73 10.89 -16.05
C ARG A 78 23.57 9.95 -15.18
N ASN A 79 22.99 9.34 -14.14
CA ASN A 79 23.71 8.47 -13.24
C ASN A 79 23.97 7.11 -13.91
N LYS A 80 25.22 6.63 -13.85
CA LYS A 80 25.64 5.36 -14.44
C LYS A 80 25.72 4.21 -13.43
N SER A 81 25.27 4.44 -12.20
CA SER A 81 25.32 3.44 -11.13
C SER A 81 24.38 2.28 -11.44
N ASN A 82 24.83 1.06 -11.20
CA ASN A 82 24.00 -0.14 -11.37
C ASN A 82 22.79 -0.14 -10.43
N ILE A 83 22.98 0.36 -9.20
CA ILE A 83 21.94 0.41 -8.17
C ILE A 83 21.78 1.85 -7.68
N ILE A 84 20.53 2.32 -7.65
CA ILE A 84 20.14 3.52 -6.93
C ILE A 84 19.54 3.09 -5.60
N TRP A 85 20.23 3.35 -4.49
CA TRP A 85 19.76 3.02 -3.16
C TRP A 85 19.15 4.28 -2.51
N ARG A 86 17.83 4.35 -2.39
CA ARG A 86 17.18 5.44 -1.65
C ARG A 86 17.12 5.10 -0.17
N GLN A 87 17.66 5.97 0.66
CA GLN A 87 17.50 5.90 2.12
C GLN A 87 16.38 6.86 2.51
N PHE A 88 15.43 6.32 3.27
CA PHE A 88 14.28 7.05 3.77
C PHE A 88 14.45 7.19 5.27
N ASN A 89 15.37 8.08 5.68
CA ASN A 89 15.63 8.33 7.09
C ASN A 89 14.62 9.41 7.56
N GLY A 90 13.66 9.02 8.40
CA GLY A 90 12.68 9.91 9.03
C GLY A 90 11.24 9.80 8.49
N GLN A 91 10.28 10.39 9.22
CA GLN A 91 8.88 10.49 8.80
C GLN A 91 8.79 11.25 7.48
N GLU A 92 8.35 10.56 6.42
CA GLU A 92 8.23 11.15 5.08
C GLU A 92 6.96 12.01 5.00
N PRO A 93 7.04 13.35 4.87
CA PRO A 93 5.86 14.20 4.88
C PRO A 93 5.02 14.10 3.59
N LYS A 94 5.45 13.33 2.57
CA LYS A 94 4.83 13.30 1.23
C LYS A 94 4.74 11.92 0.55
N ASN A 95 4.94 10.82 1.30
CA ASN A 95 4.68 9.45 0.84
C ASN A 95 5.24 9.10 -0.56
N TYR A 96 6.51 9.43 -0.79
CA TYR A 96 7.19 9.31 -2.09
C TYR A 96 7.43 7.86 -2.49
N TRP A 97 7.33 6.93 -1.54
CA TRP A 97 7.41 5.47 -1.76
C TRP A 97 6.52 4.98 -2.89
N TYR A 98 5.31 5.55 -3.03
CA TYR A 98 4.35 5.19 -4.08
C TYR A 98 4.72 5.72 -5.47
N ARG A 99 5.57 6.76 -5.51
CA ARG A 99 5.93 7.48 -6.74
C ARG A 99 7.24 7.03 -7.38
N VAL A 100 7.97 6.12 -6.73
CA VAL A 100 9.26 5.62 -7.25
C VAL A 100 9.11 5.01 -8.65
N CYS A 101 7.94 4.43 -8.92
CA CYS A 101 7.61 3.86 -10.22
C CYS A 101 6.72 4.77 -11.08
N GLU A 102 6.49 6.04 -10.76
CA GLU A 102 5.67 6.90 -11.62
C GLU A 102 6.41 7.34 -12.90
N GLY A 103 5.65 7.59 -13.97
CA GLY A 103 6.18 8.09 -15.24
C GLY A 103 6.81 6.99 -16.11
N ARG A 104 8.00 7.24 -16.66
CA ARG A 104 8.66 6.28 -17.59
C ARG A 104 9.07 4.97 -16.90
N ALA A 105 9.30 5.00 -15.58
CA ALA A 105 9.66 3.82 -14.81
C ALA A 105 8.48 2.84 -14.68
N ASP A 106 7.24 3.32 -14.64
CA ASP A 106 6.03 2.48 -14.54
C ASP A 106 5.90 1.50 -15.72
N LYS A 107 6.40 1.93 -16.89
CA LYS A 107 6.38 1.13 -18.11
C LYS A 107 7.40 -0.02 -18.11
N VAL A 108 8.38 0.02 -17.21
CA VAL A 108 9.49 -0.94 -17.15
C VAL A 108 9.45 -1.77 -15.87
N ILE A 109 9.00 -1.17 -14.77
CA ILE A 109 8.84 -1.82 -13.48
C ILE A 109 7.37 -2.22 -13.34
N GLN A 110 7.06 -3.47 -13.69
CA GLN A 110 5.75 -4.04 -13.38
C GLN A 110 5.67 -4.29 -11.87
N ARG A 111 4.82 -3.52 -11.18
CA ARG A 111 4.51 -3.77 -9.78
C ARG A 111 3.87 -5.15 -9.68
N PRO A 112 4.37 -6.07 -8.83
CA PRO A 112 3.87 -7.43 -8.76
C PRO A 112 2.57 -7.47 -7.94
N TRP A 113 1.57 -6.65 -8.32
CA TRP A 113 0.27 -6.62 -7.65
C TRP A 113 -0.40 -7.99 -7.65
N TYR A 114 -0.18 -8.76 -8.73
CA TYR A 114 -0.64 -10.14 -8.84
C TYR A 114 0.03 -11.10 -7.83
N ALA A 115 1.18 -10.74 -7.27
CA ALA A 115 1.89 -11.51 -6.26
C ALA A 115 1.53 -11.09 -4.83
N ILE A 116 0.94 -9.91 -4.65
CA ILE A 116 0.50 -9.38 -3.36
C ILE A 116 -0.93 -9.83 -3.11
N TRP A 117 -1.09 -10.84 -2.26
CA TRP A 117 -2.39 -11.39 -1.88
C TRP A 117 -2.76 -10.97 -0.47
N LYS A 118 -4.07 -10.81 -0.21
CA LYS A 118 -4.58 -10.57 1.15
C LYS A 118 -4.24 -11.76 2.04
N SER A 119 -3.90 -11.49 3.30
CA SER A 119 -3.57 -12.56 4.24
C SER A 119 -4.75 -13.54 4.41
N LYS A 120 -4.43 -14.83 4.59
CA LYS A 120 -5.44 -15.86 4.89
C LYS A 120 -6.29 -15.49 6.11
N ARG A 121 -5.68 -14.86 7.13
CA ARG A 121 -6.38 -14.40 8.33
C ARG A 121 -7.46 -13.37 8.00
N LEU A 122 -7.11 -12.37 7.19
CA LEU A 122 -8.07 -11.35 6.75
C LEU A 122 -9.18 -11.97 5.90
N MET A 123 -8.81 -12.88 4.99
CA MET A 123 -9.79 -13.56 4.13
C MET A 123 -10.74 -14.46 4.92
N ASN A 124 -10.28 -15.11 6.00
CA ASN A 124 -11.15 -15.87 6.89
C ASN A 124 -12.18 -14.95 7.56
N ILE A 125 -11.77 -13.79 8.07
CA ILE A 125 -12.69 -12.81 8.66
C ILE A 125 -13.71 -12.33 7.63
N VAL A 126 -13.26 -11.99 6.42
CA VAL A 126 -14.14 -11.58 5.33
C VAL A 126 -15.13 -12.69 4.98
N THR A 127 -14.69 -13.95 4.95
CA THR A 127 -15.54 -15.11 4.65
C THR A 127 -16.61 -15.32 5.73
N GLU A 128 -16.24 -15.21 7.00
CA GLU A 128 -17.19 -15.32 8.12
C GLU A 128 -18.23 -14.20 8.08
N ILE A 129 -17.80 -12.95 7.83
CA ILE A 129 -18.73 -11.82 7.69
C ILE A 129 -19.65 -12.03 6.48
N ALA A 130 -19.08 -12.35 5.31
CA ALA A 130 -19.86 -12.58 4.10
C ALA A 130 -20.86 -13.73 4.26
N GLY A 131 -20.46 -14.82 4.92
CA GLY A 131 -21.33 -15.95 5.22
C GLY A 131 -22.52 -15.58 6.12
N ARG A 132 -22.30 -14.76 7.15
CA ARG A 132 -23.38 -14.22 7.98
C ARG A 132 -24.27 -13.22 7.26
N MET A 133 -23.79 -12.64 6.17
CA MET A 133 -24.49 -11.67 5.34
C MET A 133 -25.14 -12.31 4.10
N ASP A 134 -25.24 -13.65 4.05
CA ASP A 134 -25.80 -14.44 2.96
C ASP A 134 -25.05 -14.35 1.61
N TRP A 135 -23.78 -13.92 1.63
CA TRP A 135 -22.90 -13.70 0.47
C TRP A 135 -23.36 -12.64 -0.53
N ASP A 136 -24.67 -12.47 -0.70
CA ASP A 136 -25.33 -11.53 -1.60
C ASP A 136 -25.86 -10.33 -0.80
N TYR A 137 -24.94 -9.55 -0.26
CA TYR A 137 -25.23 -8.33 0.50
C TYR A 137 -24.84 -7.07 -0.28
N ASP A 138 -25.39 -5.93 0.11
CA ASP A 138 -24.97 -4.61 -0.38
C ASP A 138 -23.90 -4.03 0.55
N GLY A 139 -22.90 -3.37 -0.03
CA GLY A 139 -21.78 -2.77 0.73
C GLY A 139 -21.78 -1.25 0.61
N LEU A 140 -21.75 -0.56 1.74
CA LEU A 140 -21.60 0.89 1.84
C LEU A 140 -20.32 1.24 2.59
N HIS A 141 -19.51 2.14 2.02
CA HIS A 141 -18.35 2.69 2.71
C HIS A 141 -18.53 4.19 2.93
N VAL A 142 -18.67 4.58 4.20
CA VAL A 142 -18.81 5.97 4.63
C VAL A 142 -17.44 6.46 5.10
N VAL A 143 -16.89 7.46 4.40
CA VAL A 143 -15.54 7.97 4.69
C VAL A 143 -15.64 9.35 5.32
N ARG A 144 -15.49 9.42 6.64
CA ARG A 144 -15.36 10.69 7.39
C ARG A 144 -13.92 10.87 7.87
N GLY A 145 -13.51 10.20 8.95
CA GLY A 145 -12.15 10.23 9.48
C GLY A 145 -11.52 11.62 9.50
N TRP A 146 -10.25 11.71 9.09
CA TRP A 146 -9.51 12.98 8.98
C TRP A 146 -10.17 14.02 8.06
N LYS A 147 -11.01 13.60 7.09
CA LYS A 147 -11.68 14.54 6.17
C LYS A 147 -12.67 15.44 6.91
N ALA A 148 -13.27 14.94 8.00
CA ALA A 148 -14.16 15.71 8.86
C ALA A 148 -13.44 16.88 9.56
N GLN A 149 -12.13 16.78 9.74
CA GLN A 149 -11.31 17.85 10.32
C GLN A 149 -10.96 18.95 9.30
N ASN A 150 -11.12 18.70 8.00
CA ASN A 150 -10.75 19.64 6.94
C ASN A 150 -11.99 20.15 6.17
N LYS A 151 -12.77 21.02 6.82
CA LYS A 151 -13.99 21.60 6.24
C LYS A 151 -13.75 22.52 5.03
N GLN A 152 -12.54 23.06 4.88
CA GLN A 152 -12.19 23.88 3.70
C GLN A 152 -12.10 23.01 2.44
N MET A 153 -11.51 21.81 2.57
CA MET A 153 -11.38 20.87 1.45
C MET A 153 -12.65 20.03 1.23
N TYR A 154 -13.40 19.77 2.30
CA TYR A 154 -14.62 18.95 2.26
C TYR A 154 -15.83 19.67 2.90
N PRO A 155 -16.31 20.77 2.30
CA PRO A 155 -17.33 21.64 2.92
C PRO A 155 -18.69 20.96 3.11
N ASN A 156 -19.05 20.02 2.22
CA ASN A 156 -20.36 19.35 2.25
C ASN A 156 -20.33 18.02 3.02
N LEU A 157 -19.17 17.58 3.54
CA LEU A 157 -19.01 16.24 4.09
C LEU A 157 -20.00 15.95 5.23
N ASP A 158 -20.19 16.90 6.14
CA ASP A 158 -21.10 16.73 7.28
C ASP A 158 -22.56 16.57 6.82
N SER A 159 -22.98 17.31 5.79
CA SER A 159 -24.32 17.23 5.20
C SER A 159 -24.50 15.92 4.44
N ASP A 160 -23.57 15.60 3.54
CA ASP A 160 -23.63 14.44 2.64
C ASP A 160 -23.52 13.11 3.40
N THR A 161 -22.89 13.11 4.56
CA THR A 161 -22.73 11.93 5.44
C THR A 161 -23.56 12.02 6.72
N SER A 162 -24.55 12.91 6.76
CA SER A 162 -25.54 12.94 7.83
C SER A 162 -26.40 11.67 7.81
N PRO A 163 -26.91 11.19 8.96
CA PRO A 163 -27.75 10.00 9.01
C PRO A 163 -28.93 10.05 8.04
N ASP A 164 -29.63 11.18 7.99
CA ASP A 164 -30.81 11.35 7.13
C ASP A 164 -30.44 11.34 5.64
N ALA A 165 -29.37 12.03 5.24
CA ALA A 165 -28.90 12.02 3.85
C ALA A 165 -28.43 10.63 3.41
N LEU A 166 -27.78 9.89 4.31
CA LEU A 166 -27.38 8.51 4.05
C LEU A 166 -28.60 7.61 3.90
N VAL A 167 -29.58 7.68 4.80
CA VAL A 167 -30.81 6.87 4.71
C VAL A 167 -31.56 7.17 3.41
N ASP A 168 -31.77 8.44 3.08
CA ASP A 168 -32.46 8.84 1.85
C ASP A 168 -31.75 8.33 0.58
N LYS A 169 -30.41 8.37 0.56
CA LYS A 169 -29.63 7.92 -0.60
C LYS A 169 -29.51 6.40 -0.68
N VAL A 170 -29.21 5.75 0.44
CA VAL A 170 -28.93 4.31 0.50
C VAL A 170 -30.19 3.52 0.18
N THR A 171 -31.34 3.91 0.71
CA THR A 171 -32.63 3.23 0.45
C THR A 171 -33.03 3.23 -1.04
N LYS A 172 -32.55 4.20 -1.82
CA LYS A 172 -32.76 4.28 -3.27
C LYS A 172 -31.77 3.42 -4.08
N LEU A 173 -30.66 2.99 -3.48
CA LEU A 173 -29.56 2.29 -4.15
C LEU A 173 -29.49 0.81 -3.79
N VAL A 174 -29.84 0.45 -2.56
CA VAL A 174 -29.79 -0.94 -2.08
C VAL A 174 -31.02 -1.70 -2.53
N LYS A 175 -30.84 -3.01 -2.74
CA LYS A 175 -31.94 -3.89 -3.08
C LYS A 175 -32.76 -4.19 -1.83
N THR A 176 -34.08 -4.23 -1.98
CA THR A 176 -34.96 -4.67 -0.89
C THR A 176 -34.66 -6.11 -0.50
N TRP A 177 -34.79 -6.41 0.79
CA TRP A 177 -34.57 -7.74 1.38
C TRP A 177 -33.13 -8.29 1.31
N ARG A 178 -32.13 -7.44 1.07
CA ARG A 178 -30.71 -7.82 1.16
C ARG A 178 -30.06 -7.22 2.40
N ASN A 179 -29.11 -7.97 2.96
CA ASN A 179 -28.29 -7.49 4.07
C ASN A 179 -27.43 -6.30 3.60
N LEU A 180 -27.18 -5.34 4.49
CA LEU A 180 -26.35 -4.16 4.21
C LEU A 180 -25.15 -4.12 5.15
N TYR A 181 -23.94 -4.20 4.59
CA TYR A 181 -22.69 -4.02 5.32
C TYR A 181 -22.26 -2.55 5.24
N ILE A 182 -22.12 -1.88 6.38
CA ILE A 182 -21.66 -0.49 6.45
C ILE A 182 -20.26 -0.45 7.07
N ALA A 183 -19.26 -0.15 6.25
CA ALA A 183 -17.93 0.22 6.73
C ALA A 183 -17.88 1.73 6.97
N THR A 184 -17.44 2.14 8.16
CA THR A 184 -17.14 3.55 8.45
C THR A 184 -15.78 3.67 9.09
N ILE A 185 -15.05 4.71 8.70
CA ILE A 185 -13.87 5.20 9.43
C ILE A 185 -14.34 6.45 10.17
N LEU A 186 -14.43 6.33 11.51
CA LEU A 186 -14.71 7.44 12.40
C LEU A 186 -13.52 8.39 12.46
#